data_AF-A0A969P4C9-F1
#
_entry.id   AF-A0A969P4C9-F1
#
_cell.length_a   1.000
_cell.length_b   1.000
_cell.length_c   1.000
_cell.angle_alpha   90.00
_cell.angle_beta   90.00
_cell.angle_gamma   90.00
#
_symmetry.space_group_name_H-M   'P 1'
#
loop_
_entity.id
_entity.type
_entity.pdbx_description
1 polymer ?
#
loop_
_entity_poly.entity_id
_entity_poly.type
_entity_poly.pdbx_seq_one_letter_code
_entity_poly.pdbx_strand_id
1 'polypeptide(L)' 'MRICRNLLTGAGCGTIHPSTARICKNCGSSLRYALELHDPDTEIGNYRVRKVIGFGSFGAVYEAMIDLLNVASR' A
#
# COMPACT_ATOMS: atom_id res chain seq x y z
N MET A 1 4.10 0.61 0.45
CA MET A 1 4.13 -0.68 -0.27
C MET A 1 3.82 -0.47 -1.75
N ARG A 2 4.09 -1.45 -2.62
CA ARG A 2 3.75 -1.42 -4.04
C ARG A 2 3.04 -2.69 -4.46
N ILE A 3 1.97 -2.57 -5.23
CA ILE A 3 1.33 -3.71 -5.91
C ILE A 3 1.84 -3.77 -7.34
N CYS A 4 2.19 -4.97 -7.81
CA CYS A 4 2.50 -5.21 -9.22
C CYS A 4 1.25 -5.02 -10.09
N ARG A 5 0.93 -3.76 -10.39
CA ARG A 5 -0.13 -3.31 -11.27
C ARG A 5 0.28 -1.96 -11.85
N ASN A 6 0.61 -1.95 -13.14
CA ASN A 6 0.94 -0.76 -13.90
C ASN A 6 -0.33 0.09 -14.05
N LEU A 7 -0.35 1.29 -13.49
CA LEU A 7 -1.51 2.18 -13.53
C LEU A 7 -1.80 2.75 -14.92
N LEU A 8 -0.83 2.74 -15.84
CA LEU A 8 -1.00 3.21 -17.21
C LEU A 8 -1.68 2.16 -18.11
N THR A 9 -1.32 0.89 -17.92
CA THR A 9 -1.75 -0.20 -18.82
C THR A 9 -2.69 -1.20 -18.16
N GLY A 10 -2.86 -1.13 -16.84
CA GLY A 10 -3.58 -2.13 -16.05
C GLY A 10 -2.84 -3.47 -15.89
N ALA A 11 -1.71 -3.67 -16.56
CA ALA A 11 -0.97 -4.93 -16.55
C ALA A 11 -0.23 -5.18 -15.23
N GLY A 12 -0.07 -6.45 -14.85
CA GLY A 12 0.67 -6.85 -13.65
C GLY A 12 0.06 -8.10 -13.01
N CYS A 13 0.78 -8.70 -12.06
CA CYS A 13 0.35 -9.94 -11.41
C CYS A 13 -0.28 -9.74 -10.03
N GLY A 14 -0.38 -8.50 -9.53
CA GLY A 14 -1.00 -8.18 -8.24
C GLY A 14 -0.15 -8.48 -7.01
N THR A 15 1.06 -9.04 -7.15
CA THR A 15 1.96 -9.30 -6.01
C THR A 15 2.34 -8.00 -5.28
N ILE A 16 2.32 -8.05 -3.95
CA ILE A 16 2.71 -6.93 -3.08
C ILE A 16 4.22 -6.98 -2.81
N HIS A 17 4.85 -5.81 -2.84
CA HIS A 17 6.27 -5.62 -2.58
C HIS A 17 6.51 -4.44 -1.63
N PRO A 18 7.68 -4.38 -0.96
CA PRO A 18 8.14 -3.18 -0.27
C PRO A 18 8.17 -1.97 -1.21
N SER A 19 7.99 -0.76 -0.67
CA SER A 19 8.05 0.50 -1.43
C SER A 19 9.38 0.72 -2.16
N THR A 20 10.46 0.12 -1.68
CA THR A 20 11.79 0.19 -2.31
C THR A 20 11.95 -0.74 -3.52
N ALA A 21 11.02 -1.66 -3.77
CA ALA A 21 11.13 -2.61 -4.86
C ALA A 21 10.98 -1.92 -6.23
N ARG A 22 11.91 -2.19 -7.15
CA ARG A 22 11.90 -1.66 -8.52
C ARG A 22 11.38 -2.64 -9.56
N ILE A 23 11.51 -3.95 -9.30
CA ILE A 23 11.12 -5.03 -10.20
C ILE A 23 10.26 -6.03 -9.41
N CYS A 24 9.19 -6.52 -10.03
CA CYS A 24 8.37 -7.59 -9.47
C CYS A 24 9.15 -8.90 -9.46
N LYS A 25 9.39 -9.47 -8.28
CA LYS A 25 10.08 -10.76 -8.15
C LYS A 25 9.26 -11.96 -8.66
N ASN A 26 7.96 -11.79 -8.86
CA ASN A 26 7.06 -12.86 -9.31
C ASN A 26 6.91 -12.90 -10.84
N CYS A 27 6.71 -11.76 -11.51
CA CYS A 27 6.48 -11.72 -12.97
C CYS A 27 7.52 -10.89 -13.76
N GLY A 28 8.56 -10.37 -13.11
CA GLY A 28 9.63 -9.60 -13.76
C GLY A 28 9.24 -8.19 -14.22
N SER A 29 7.97 -7.79 -14.09
CA SER A 29 7.51 -6.46 -14.52
C SER A 29 8.16 -5.32 -13.74
N SER A 30 8.42 -4.19 -14.41
CA SER A 30 8.87 -2.96 -13.77
C SER A 30 7.79 -2.40 -12.85
N LEU A 31 8.18 -1.98 -11.64
CA LEU A 31 7.31 -1.35 -10.65
C LEU A 31 7.33 0.18 -10.72
N ARG A 32 7.91 0.78 -11.78
CA ARG A 32 8.00 2.24 -11.96
C ARG A 32 6.63 2.94 -11.92
N TYR A 33 5.60 2.29 -12.46
CA TYR A 33 4.21 2.80 -12.51
C TYR A 33 3.26 1.92 -11.69
N ALA A 34 3.82 1.20 -10.71
CA ALA A 34 3.04 0.36 -9.81
C ALA A 34 2.05 1.19 -9.00
N LEU A 35 0.91 0.60 -8.63
CA LEU A 35 0.05 1.15 -7.60
C LEU A 35 0.82 1.23 -6.27
N GLU A 36 1.03 2.44 -5.77
CA GLU A 36 1.66 2.70 -4.49
C GLU A 36 0.61 2.75 -3.38
N LEU A 37 0.97 2.17 -2.24
CA LEU A 37 0.15 2.07 -1.04
C LEU A 37 0.96 2.55 0.16
N HIS A 38 0.28 2.90 1.24
CA HIS A 38 0.96 3.17 2.51
C HIS A 38 1.69 1.91 3.01
N ASP A 39 2.87 2.13 3.61
CA ASP A 39 3.59 1.07 4.30
C ASP A 39 2.94 0.78 5.67
N PRO A 40 3.14 -0.43 6.24
CA PRO A 40 2.85 -0.65 7.65
C PRO A 40 3.48 0.45 8.51
N ASP A 41 2.81 0.75 9.63
CA ASP A 41 3.14 1.82 10.57
C ASP A 41 3.01 3.26 10.04
N THR A 42 2.55 3.45 8.79
CA THR A 42 2.16 4.79 8.32
C THR A 42 1.03 5.34 9.18
N GLU A 43 1.18 6.59 9.65
CA GLU A 43 0.16 7.29 10.43
C GLU A 43 -0.74 8.15 9.53
N ILE A 44 -2.05 8.01 9.69
CA ILE A 44 -3.10 8.76 8.99
C ILE A 44 -4.07 9.29 10.04
N GLY A 45 -3.91 10.56 10.41
CA GLY A 45 -4.64 11.12 11.55
C GLY A 45 -4.29 10.35 12.83
N ASN A 46 -5.31 9.83 13.52
CA ASN A 46 -5.14 9.03 14.74
C ASN A 46 -5.01 7.53 14.46
N TYR A 47 -4.83 7.11 13.21
CA TYR A 47 -4.76 5.71 12.83
C TYR A 47 -3.36 5.33 12.38
N ARG A 48 -2.88 4.17 12.82
CA ARG A 48 -1.65 3.55 12.32
C ARG A 48 -1.98 2.34 11.46
N VAL A 49 -1.51 2.34 10.22
CA VAL A 49 -1.72 1.25 9.25
C VAL A 49 -1.03 -0.02 9.72
N ARG A 50 -1.76 -1.16 9.75
CA ARG A 50 -1.18 -2.49 9.99
C ARG A 50 -0.87 -3.23 8.70
N LYS A 51 -1.87 -3.38 7.83
CA LYS A 51 -1.73 -4.05 6.53
C LYS A 51 -2.83 -3.62 5.57
N VAL A 52 -2.58 -3.82 4.28
CA VAL A 52 -3.63 -3.79 3.26
C VAL A 52 -4.44 -5.08 3.33
N ILE A 53 -5.76 -4.94 3.29
CA ILE A 53 -6.70 -6.06 3.20
C ILE A 53 -7.35 -6.16 1.81
N GLY A 54 -7.32 -5.08 1.02
CA GLY A 54 -7.81 -5.09 -0.35
C GLY A 54 -7.55 -3.77 -1.07
N PHE A 55 -7.74 -3.76 -2.39
CA PHE A 55 -7.66 -2.57 -3.23
C PHE A 55 -8.54 -2.73 -4.47
N GLY A 56 -8.99 -1.62 -5.04
CA GLY A 56 -9.83 -1.57 -6.22
C GLY A 56 -9.89 -0.18 -6.84
N SER A 57 -10.87 0.06 -7.69
CA SER A 57 -11.02 1.33 -8.42
C SER A 57 -11.20 2.56 -7.50
N PHE A 58 -11.69 2.34 -6.27
CA PHE A 58 -11.93 3.39 -5.28
C PHE A 58 -10.74 3.61 -4.33
N GLY A 59 -9.64 2.89 -4.51
CA GLY A 59 -8.45 2.99 -3.66
C GLY A 59 -8.19 1.69 -2.88
N ALA A 60 -7.50 1.82 -1.76
CA ALA A 60 -7.08 0.70 -0.93
C ALA A 60 -7.77 0.70 0.43
N VAL A 61 -8.03 -0.49 0.94
CA VAL A 61 -8.62 -0.73 2.26
C VAL A 61 -7.54 -1.28 3.17
N TYR A 62 -7.42 -0.67 4.34
CA TYR A 62 -6.39 -0.97 5.33
C TYR A 62 -7.02 -1.48 6.62
N GLU A 63 -6.39 -2.49 7.23
CA GLU A 63 -6.52 -2.73 8.68
C GLU A 63 -5.64 -1.69 9.39
N ALA A 64 -6.19 -1.02 10.40
CA ALA A 64 -5.48 -0.01 11.17
C ALA A 64 -5.81 -0.12 12.67
N MET A 65 -4.89 0.35 13.51
CA MET A 65 -5.13 0.58 14.93
C MET A 65 -5.35 2.06 15.19
N ILE A 66 -6.17 2.39 16.19
CA ILE A 66 -6.23 3.74 16.72
C ILE A 66 -5.04 3.97 17.66
N ASP A 67 -4.33 5.08 17.49
CA ASP A 67 -3.29 5.53 18.41
C ASP A 67 -3.90 6.43 19.49
N LEU A 68 -4.23 5.83 20.62
CA LEU A 68 -4.91 6.50 21.74
C LEU A 68 -4.06 7.60 22.39
N LEU A 69 -2.72 7.56 22.24
CA LEU A 69 -1.84 8.61 22.78
C LEU A 69 -2.01 9.93 22.02
N ASN A 70 -2.22 9.86 20.71
CA ASN A 70 -2.47 11.04 19.88
C ASN A 70 -3.90 11.58 19.99
N VAL A 71 -4.87 10.75 20.38
CA VAL A 71 -6.28 11.14 20.53
C VAL A 71 -6.50 11.99 21.79
N ALA A 72 -5.81 11.70 22.90
CA ALA A 72 -6.03 12.36 24.19
C ALA A 72 -5.44 13.79 24.27
N SER A 73 -4.71 14.24 23.26
CA SER A 73 -4.01 15.54 23.22
C SER A 73 -4.72 16.60 22.38
N ARG A 74 -5.95 16.35 21.92
CA ARG A 74 -6.82 17.27 21.17
C ARG A 74 -8.15 17.48 21.89
#